data_AF-A0A804P4E2-F1
#
_entry.id   AF-A0A804P4E2-F1
#
_cell.length_a   1.000
_cell.length_b   1.000
_cell.length_c   1.000
_cell.angle_alpha   90.00
_cell.angle_beta   90.00
_cell.angle_gamma   90.00
#
_symmetry.space_group_name_H-M   'P 1'
#
loop_
_entity.id
_entity.type
_entity.pdbx_description
1 polymer ?
#
loop_
_entity_poly.entity_id
_entity_poly.type
_entity_poly.pdbx_seq_one_letter_code
_entity_poly.pdbx_strand_id
1 'polypeptide(L)'
;MRGDFHKAHAPGARNVPYYLSVTPQGKEKNPHFVEEVAAFCGKDDVFIVGCNTGNRSRFATADLLNAGFKNVRNLQGGYRSFQQRAQQQ
;
A
#
# COMPACT_ATOMS: atom_id res chain seq x y z
N MET A 1 -0.58 7.13 -10.58
CA MET A 1 -0.78 6.02 -9.62
C MET A 1 -2.21 5.92 -9.03
N ARG A 2 -3.17 6.79 -9.40
CA ARG A 2 -4.59 6.69 -8.99
C ARG A 2 -5.42 5.63 -9.76
N GLY A 3 -4.96 5.24 -10.95
CA GLY A 3 -5.73 4.36 -11.85
C GLY A 3 -5.92 2.92 -11.36
N ASP A 4 -4.95 2.34 -10.64
CA ASP A 4 -5.07 0.97 -10.14
C ASP A 4 -6.16 0.88 -9.06
N PHE A 5 -6.17 1.82 -8.12
CA PHE A 5 -7.11 1.83 -6.98
C PHE A 5 -8.54 2.10 -7.42
N HIS A 6 -8.75 3.01 -8.38
CA HIS A 6 -10.09 3.31 -8.90
C HIS A 6 -10.70 2.14 -9.69
N LYS A 7 -9.86 1.31 -10.33
CA LYS A 7 -10.33 0.14 -11.08
C LYS A 7 -10.89 -0.93 -10.14
N ALA A 8 -10.20 -1.20 -9.03
CA ALA A 8 -10.68 -2.11 -8.01
C ALA A 8 -9.84 -2.00 -6.73
N HIS A 9 -10.50 -2.17 -5.59
CA HIS A 9 -9.90 -2.17 -4.26
C HIS A 9 -10.78 -2.96 -3.28
N ALA A 10 -10.24 -3.36 -2.13
CA ALA A 10 -11.05 -3.92 -1.06
C ALA A 10 -12.04 -2.86 -0.51
N PRO A 11 -13.28 -3.23 -0.14
CA PRO A 11 -14.20 -2.32 0.53
C PRO A 11 -13.56 -1.67 1.77
N GLY A 12 -13.71 -0.36 1.93
CA GLY A 12 -13.13 0.39 3.05
C GLY A 12 -11.63 0.72 2.93
N ALA A 13 -10.95 0.28 1.86
CA ALA A 13 -9.54 0.61 1.66
C ALA A 13 -9.31 2.13 1.50
N ARG A 14 -8.16 2.61 1.98
CA ARG A 14 -7.69 3.98 1.76
C ARG A 14 -6.53 3.99 0.77
N ASN A 15 -6.47 5.00 -0.09
CA ASN A 15 -5.41 5.14 -1.09
C ASN A 15 -4.41 6.22 -0.66
N VAL A 16 -3.22 5.79 -0.27
CA VAL A 16 -2.08 6.68 0.01
C VAL A 16 -0.98 6.36 -1.01
N PRO A 17 -0.61 7.30 -1.90
CA PRO A 17 0.35 7.04 -2.96
C PRO A 17 1.77 6.91 -2.40
N TYR A 18 2.41 5.76 -2.61
CA TYR A 18 3.81 5.56 -2.23
C TYR A 18 4.79 6.27 -3.18
N TYR A 19 4.45 6.32 -4.47
CA TYR A 19 5.16 7.13 -5.46
C TYR A 19 4.19 8.15 -6.07
N LEU A 20 4.62 9.40 -6.17
CA LEU A 20 3.86 10.48 -6.80
C LEU A 20 3.83 10.28 -8.33
N SER A 21 4.98 9.94 -8.91
CA SER A 21 5.13 9.66 -10.33
C SER A 21 6.02 8.43 -10.58
N VAL A 22 5.73 7.71 -11.67
CA VAL A 22 6.53 6.57 -12.16
C VAL A 22 6.64 6.73 -13.67
N THR A 23 7.85 6.97 -14.14
CA THR A 23 8.18 7.17 -15.55
C THR A 23 9.29 6.21 -15.96
N PRO A 24 9.56 6.04 -17.27
CA PRO A 24 10.75 5.29 -17.71
C PRO A 24 12.07 5.84 -17.15
N GLN A 25 12.11 7.16 -16.85
CA GLN A 25 13.29 7.86 -16.34
C GLN A 25 13.47 7.71 -14.82
N GLY A 26 12.44 7.29 -14.09
CA GLY A 26 12.56 7.11 -12.65
C GLY A 26 11.24 7.03 -11.89
N LYS A 27 11.38 7.02 -10.56
CA LYS A 27 10.25 6.99 -9.61
C LYS A 27 10.43 8.13 -8.61
N GLU A 28 9.40 8.93 -8.44
CA GLU A 28 9.37 10.00 -7.44
C GLU A 28 8.64 9.49 -6.19
N LYS A 29 9.37 9.35 -5.09
CA LYS A 29 8.81 8.89 -3.81
C LYS A 29 7.96 10.00 -3.19
N ASN A 30 6.84 9.63 -2.56
CA ASN A 30 6.07 10.57 -1.77
C ASN A 30 6.79 10.83 -0.43
N PRO A 31 7.31 12.05 -0.19
CA PRO A 31 8.03 12.36 1.05
C PRO A 31 7.10 12.37 2.27
N HIS A 32 5.80 12.59 2.07
CA HIS A 32 4.78 12.66 3.14
C HIS A 32 4.08 11.32 3.38
N PHE A 33 4.52 10.24 2.73
CA PHE A 33 3.82 8.94 2.78
C PHE A 33 3.53 8.46 4.21
N VAL A 34 4.52 8.53 5.10
CA VAL A 34 4.38 8.07 6.50
C VAL A 34 3.40 8.96 7.27
N GLU A 35 3.47 10.26 7.07
CA GLU A 35 2.58 11.25 7.71
C GLU A 35 1.13 11.06 7.24
N GLU A 36 0.92 10.89 5.95
CA GLU A 36 -0.40 10.63 5.37
C GLU A 36 -1.00 9.31 5.90
N VAL A 37 -0.19 8.26 6.09
CA VAL A 37 -0.66 7.01 6.73
C VAL A 37 -1.00 7.24 8.21
N ALA A 38 -0.17 7.99 8.94
CA ALA A 38 -0.38 8.30 10.36
C ALA A 38 -1.67 9.10 10.62
N ALA A 39 -2.16 9.86 9.62
CA ALA A 39 -3.43 10.55 9.70
C ALA A 39 -4.65 9.59 9.72
N PHE A 40 -4.48 8.34 9.29
CA PHE A 40 -5.56 7.33 9.24
C PHE A 40 -5.36 6.17 10.21
N CYS A 41 -4.11 5.81 10.51
CA CYS A 41 -3.76 4.65 11.31
C CYS A 41 -2.77 5.05 12.41
N GLY A 42 -3.06 4.66 13.65
CA GLY A 42 -2.12 4.75 14.75
C GLY A 42 -0.95 3.78 14.60
N LYS A 43 0.16 4.04 15.32
CA LYS A 43 1.37 3.20 15.26
C LYS A 43 1.15 1.78 15.78
N ASP A 44 0.18 1.59 16.67
CA ASP A 44 -0.17 0.29 17.24
C ASP A 44 -1.27 -0.44 16.45
N ASP A 45 -1.92 0.23 15.49
CA ASP A 45 -3.01 -0.35 14.71
C ASP A 45 -2.52 -1.50 13.82
N VAL A 46 -3.39 -2.51 13.67
CA VAL A 46 -3.17 -3.63 12.77
C VAL A 46 -3.77 -3.31 11.41
N PHE A 47 -2.95 -3.20 10.38
CA PHE A 47 -3.42 -2.94 9.02
C PHE A 47 -2.53 -3.55 7.95
N ILE A 48 -3.13 -3.71 6.76
CA ILE A 48 -2.49 -4.32 5.60
C ILE A 48 -2.22 -3.23 4.56
N VAL A 49 -1.01 -3.22 4.02
CA VAL A 49 -0.62 -2.37 2.89
C VAL A 49 -0.56 -3.23 1.64
N GLY A 50 -1.26 -2.79 0.60
CA GLY A 50 -1.34 -3.50 -0.67
C GLY A 50 -1.04 -2.58 -1.86
N CYS A 51 -0.49 -3.17 -2.90
CA CYS A 51 -0.46 -2.57 -4.24
C CYS A 51 -0.95 -3.61 -5.26
N ASN A 52 -0.80 -3.32 -6.55
CA ASN A 52 -1.27 -4.23 -7.60
C ASN A 52 -0.63 -5.65 -7.54
N THR A 53 0.69 -5.72 -7.30
CA THR A 53 1.47 -6.99 -7.35
C THR A 53 2.25 -7.32 -6.06
N GLY A 54 2.19 -6.47 -5.04
CA GLY A 54 2.91 -6.65 -3.76
C GLY A 54 4.31 -6.01 -3.68
N ASN A 55 4.93 -5.64 -4.80
CA ASN A 55 6.31 -5.12 -4.81
C ASN A 55 6.43 -3.70 -4.20
N ARG A 56 5.52 -2.80 -4.57
CA ARG A 56 5.53 -1.41 -4.04
C ARG A 56 5.17 -1.42 -2.55
N SER A 57 4.14 -2.19 -2.19
CA SER A 57 3.68 -2.31 -0.81
C SER A 57 4.71 -2.95 0.12
N ARG A 58 5.64 -3.77 -0.39
CA ARG A 58 6.80 -4.25 0.39
C ARG A 58 7.67 -3.10 0.88
N PHE A 59 8.04 -2.16 0.00
CA PHE A 59 8.85 -1.00 0.38
C PHE A 59 8.09 -0.06 1.31
N ALA A 60 6.82 0.21 1.01
CA ALA A 60 5.94 0.99 1.88
C ALA A 60 5.83 0.40 3.30
N THR A 61 5.68 -0.93 3.40
CA THR A 61 5.64 -1.63 4.68
C THR A 61 6.95 -1.46 5.46
N ALA A 62 8.09 -1.57 4.78
CA ALA A 62 9.40 -1.37 5.43
C ALA A 62 9.57 0.05 5.97
N ASP A 63 9.17 1.07 5.20
CA ASP A 63 9.23 2.46 5.65
C ASP A 63 8.33 2.73 6.86
N LEU A 64 7.12 2.14 6.89
CA LEU A 64 6.21 2.27 8.03
C LEU A 64 6.76 1.56 9.28
N LEU A 65 7.33 0.36 9.13
CA LEU A 65 8.01 -0.32 10.23
C LEU A 65 9.16 0.54 10.79
N ASN A 66 9.99 1.11 9.91
CA ASN A 66 11.08 2.00 10.30
C ASN A 66 10.58 3.30 10.98
N ALA A 67 9.39 3.77 10.63
CA ALA A 67 8.74 4.92 11.27
C ALA A 67 8.07 4.57 12.62
N GLY A 68 8.12 3.30 13.04
CA GLY A 68 7.62 2.83 14.34
C GLY A 68 6.19 2.29 14.32
N PHE A 69 5.60 2.03 13.15
CA PHE A 69 4.36 1.25 13.08
C PHE A 69 4.66 -0.21 13.40
N LYS A 70 3.93 -0.81 14.34
CA LYS A 70 4.28 -2.13 14.89
C LYS A 70 3.63 -3.28 14.13
N ASN A 71 2.39 -3.08 13.70
CA ASN A 71 1.53 -4.15 13.21
C ASN A 71 1.15 -4.02 11.73
N VAL A 72 2.04 -3.44 10.92
CA VAL A 72 1.84 -3.30 9.48
C VAL A 72 2.28 -4.56 8.71
N ARG A 73 1.43 -5.04 7.80
CA ARG A 73 1.69 -6.24 6.99
C ARG A 73 1.59 -5.94 5.50
N ASN A 74 2.47 -6.51 4.69
CA ASN A 74 2.39 -6.43 3.24
C ASN A 74 1.44 -7.52 2.69
N LEU A 75 0.52 -7.13 1.81
CA LEU A 75 -0.28 -8.10 1.03
C LEU A 75 0.60 -8.73 -0.06
N GLN A 76 1.15 -9.92 0.21
CA GLN A 76 1.98 -10.65 -0.74
C GLN A 76 1.18 -11.03 -2.00
N GLY A 77 1.77 -10.83 -3.18
CA GLY A 77 1.09 -10.97 -4.47
C GLY A 77 0.16 -9.80 -4.83
N GLY A 78 -0.07 -8.89 -3.89
CA GLY A 78 -0.90 -7.71 -4.07
C GLY A 78 -2.37 -8.02 -4.30
N TYR A 79 -3.08 -7.00 -4.75
CA TYR A 79 -4.52 -7.07 -4.95
C TYR A 79 -4.93 -8.10 -6.02
N ARG A 80 -4.09 -8.34 -7.04
CA ARG A 80 -4.33 -9.38 -8.06
C ARG A 80 -4.47 -10.77 -7.45
N SER A 81 -3.53 -11.16 -6.60
CA SER A 81 -3.58 -12.47 -5.94
C SER A 81 -4.73 -12.57 -4.94
N PHE A 82 -5.08 -11.47 -4.28
CA PHE A 82 -6.25 -11.41 -3.41
C PHE A 82 -7.55 -11.67 -4.17
N GLN A 83 -7.75 -11.00 -5.32
CA GLN A 83 -8.93 -11.21 -6.16
C GLN A 83 -9.03 -12.64 -6.69
N GLN A 84 -7.93 -13.23 -7.14
CA GLN A 84 -7.93 -14.62 -7.63
C GLN A 84 -8.35 -15.62 -6.54
N ARG A 85 -7.92 -15.41 -5.30
CA ARG A 85 -8.29 -16.28 -4.17
C ARG A 85 -9.74 -16.06 -3.72
N ALA A 86 -10.21 -14.81 -3.75
CA ALA A 86 -11.60 -14.48 -3.42
C ALA A 86 -12.62 -15.06 -4.42
N GLN A 87 -12.20 -15.38 -5.64
CA GLN A 87 -13.03 -16.03 -6.66
C GLN A 87 -13.01 -17.57 -6.58
N GLN A 88 -12.19 -18.14 -5.70
CA GLN A 88 -12.05 -19.59 -5.49
C GLN A 88 -12.72 -20.05 -4.17
N GLN A 89 -13.52 -19.17 -3.56
CA GLN A 89 -14.33 -19.42 -2.37
C GLN A 89 -15.79 -19.11 -2.69
#